data_AF-A0A7X7U2N5-F1
#
_entry.id   AF-A0A7X7U2N5-F1
#
_cell.length_a   1.000
_cell.length_b   1.000
_cell.length_c   1.000
_cell.angle_alpha   90.00
_cell.angle_beta   90.00
_cell.angle_gamma   90.00
#
_symmetry.space_group_name_H-M   'P 1'
#
loop_
_entity.id
_entity.type
_entity.pdbx_description
1 polymer ?
#
loop_
_entity_poly.entity_id
_entity_poly.type
_entity_poly.pdbx_seq_one_letter_code
_entity_poly.pdbx_strand_id
1 'polypeptide(L)'
;MASGFRIRTRIALLGIVGGLAAFIVYSSSLHAAETGATPWKAGLATVVITPDYSMWMAGYAARNKPSEGKVHDLHAKALALEDQKGVRLVIVTADLIGFPRAFRDQLEEAVGERYELPPASLLLNASHTHSGPELRDWRASQGWDLSAEQIELGKKYSEALLGKLVELVGRSLADLKPASLSYMHARAGFAMNRRAATDGGYSIAPNSDGPVDHDVPVLQVKGADGAVRT
;
A
#
# COMPACT_ATOMS: atom_id res chain seq x y z
N MET A 1 -5.51 -4.61 -112.23
CA MET A 1 -4.74 -3.40 -111.84
C MET A 1 -4.13 -3.72 -110.47
N ALA A 2 -2.89 -4.23 -110.45
CA ALA A 2 -1.67 -3.49 -110.01
C ALA A 2 -1.87 -2.83 -108.64
N SER A 3 -1.12 -3.09 -107.56
CA SER A 3 0.30 -3.44 -107.37
C SER A 3 0.50 -3.92 -105.91
N GLY A 4 1.35 -4.92 -105.62
CA GLY A 4 2.67 -4.76 -104.98
C GLY A 4 2.60 -4.29 -103.50
N PHE A 5 3.11 -4.98 -102.48
CA PHE A 5 4.51 -5.34 -102.23
C PHE A 5 4.65 -6.30 -101.02
N ARG A 6 5.80 -6.99 -100.95
CA ARG A 6 6.23 -8.07 -100.01
C ARG A 6 6.79 -7.49 -98.68
N ILE A 7 7.10 -8.18 -97.56
CA ILE A 7 8.00 -9.34 -97.31
C ILE A 7 7.95 -9.72 -95.78
N ARG A 8 7.96 -11.04 -95.49
CA ARG A 8 8.63 -11.86 -94.42
C ARG A 8 8.74 -11.35 -92.96
N THR A 9 8.56 -12.18 -91.92
CA THR A 9 9.60 -13.02 -91.24
C THR A 9 8.90 -13.83 -90.10
N ARG A 10 8.79 -15.18 -90.14
CA ARG A 10 9.60 -16.25 -89.49
C ARG A 10 9.69 -16.28 -87.94
N ILE A 11 9.33 -17.46 -87.36
CA ILE A 11 9.94 -18.18 -86.19
C ILE A 11 9.53 -17.63 -84.79
N ALA A 12 9.24 -18.37 -83.70
CA ALA A 12 9.26 -19.79 -83.30
C ALA A 12 8.34 -20.02 -82.07
N LEU A 13 8.04 -21.31 -81.80
CA LEU A 13 7.60 -21.88 -80.52
C LEU A 13 8.52 -21.49 -79.34
N LEU A 14 7.95 -21.40 -78.12
CA LEU A 14 8.38 -22.21 -76.97
C LEU A 14 7.37 -22.08 -75.81
N GLY A 15 6.93 -23.21 -75.25
CA GLY A 15 6.10 -23.27 -74.06
C GLY A 15 6.90 -23.08 -72.77
N ILE A 16 6.24 -22.61 -71.71
CA ILE A 16 6.76 -22.67 -70.34
C ILE A 16 5.62 -23.06 -69.40
N VAL A 17 5.83 -24.18 -68.73
CA VAL A 17 5.14 -24.68 -67.54
C VAL A 17 5.53 -23.78 -66.37
N GLY A 18 4.56 -23.11 -65.73
CA GLY A 18 4.78 -22.32 -64.52
C GLY A 18 4.26 -23.06 -63.28
N GLY A 19 5.18 -23.57 -62.45
CA GLY A 19 4.86 -24.28 -61.21
C GLY A 19 4.34 -23.36 -60.10
N LEU A 20 3.42 -23.90 -59.29
CA LEU A 20 2.99 -23.31 -58.03
C LEU A 20 4.17 -23.29 -57.05
N ALA A 21 4.68 -22.10 -56.72
CA ALA A 21 5.51 -21.91 -55.55
C ALA A 21 4.61 -21.67 -54.33
N ALA A 22 4.40 -22.70 -53.51
CA ALA A 22 3.80 -22.54 -52.20
C ALA A 22 4.83 -21.88 -51.27
N PHE A 23 4.67 -20.58 -51.02
CA PHE A 23 5.42 -19.87 -49.98
C PHE A 23 4.91 -20.33 -48.61
N ILE A 24 5.63 -21.24 -47.97
CA ILE A 24 5.47 -21.52 -46.54
C ILE A 24 6.05 -20.32 -45.80
N VAL A 25 5.18 -19.40 -45.38
CA VAL A 25 5.54 -18.35 -44.44
C VAL A 25 5.76 -19.02 -43.09
N TYR A 26 7.02 -19.31 -42.76
CA TYR A 26 7.42 -19.57 -41.39
C TYR A 26 7.20 -18.27 -40.61
N SER A 27 6.03 -18.13 -40.00
CA SER A 27 5.82 -17.12 -38.96
C SER A 27 6.69 -17.50 -37.78
N SER A 28 7.91 -16.98 -37.77
CA SER A 28 8.75 -16.94 -36.58
C SER A 28 8.01 -16.10 -35.55
N SER A 29 7.24 -16.75 -34.67
CA SER A 29 6.73 -16.12 -33.47
C SER A 29 7.96 -15.68 -32.68
N LEU A 30 8.33 -14.41 -32.82
CA LEU A 30 9.20 -13.72 -31.88
C LEU A 30 8.47 -13.78 -30.52
N HIS A 31 8.72 -14.85 -29.76
CA HIS A 31 8.54 -14.81 -28.34
C HIS A 31 9.49 -13.72 -27.86
N ALA A 32 8.95 -12.53 -27.59
CA ALA A 32 9.60 -11.63 -26.67
C ALA A 32 9.91 -12.48 -25.44
N ALA A 33 11.19 -12.70 -25.16
CA ALA A 33 11.61 -13.27 -23.91
C ALA A 33 10.97 -12.39 -22.82
N GLU A 34 9.98 -12.91 -22.11
CA GLU A 34 9.61 -12.33 -20.82
C GLU A 34 10.92 -12.28 -20.04
N THR A 35 11.42 -11.07 -19.82
CA THR A 35 12.52 -10.86 -18.88
C THR A 35 12.08 -11.53 -17.59
N GLY A 36 12.75 -12.61 -17.20
CA GLY A 36 12.40 -13.52 -16.10
C GLY A 36 12.49 -12.89 -14.71
N ALA A 37 11.86 -11.74 -14.51
CA ALA A 37 11.55 -11.23 -13.20
C ALA A 37 10.32 -12.01 -12.72
N THR A 38 10.55 -12.99 -11.85
CA THR A 38 9.47 -13.54 -11.04
C THR A 38 8.77 -12.37 -10.35
N PRO A 39 7.44 -12.21 -10.52
CA PRO A 39 6.75 -11.04 -10.02
C PRO A 39 6.80 -11.03 -8.49
N TRP A 40 6.84 -9.82 -7.91
CA TRP A 40 6.55 -9.65 -6.49
C TRP A 40 5.21 -10.32 -6.17
N LYS A 41 5.01 -10.74 -4.92
CA LYS A 41 3.64 -10.98 -4.45
C LYS A 41 3.24 -9.87 -3.51
N ALA A 42 1.96 -9.53 -3.57
CA ALA A 42 1.35 -8.64 -2.61
C ALA A 42 0.06 -9.27 -2.08
N GLY A 43 -0.29 -8.99 -0.83
CA GLY A 43 -1.55 -9.38 -0.23
C GLY A 43 -2.06 -8.23 0.62
N LEU A 44 -3.38 -7.99 0.55
CA LEU A 44 -3.99 -6.83 1.19
C LEU A 44 -5.11 -7.29 2.12
N ALA A 45 -5.24 -6.62 3.25
CA ALA A 45 -6.38 -6.79 4.14
C ALA A 45 -6.74 -5.47 4.80
N THR A 46 -8.03 -5.31 5.13
CA THR A 46 -8.55 -4.19 5.92
C THR A 46 -9.44 -4.74 7.04
N VAL A 47 -9.44 -4.08 8.20
CA VAL A 47 -10.37 -4.36 9.31
C VAL A 47 -10.83 -3.04 9.95
N VAL A 48 -12.09 -3.01 10.38
CA VAL A 48 -12.61 -1.90 11.21
C VAL A 48 -12.09 -2.05 12.63
N ILE A 49 -11.46 -1.00 13.12
CA ILE A 49 -10.91 -0.92 14.48
C ILE A 49 -11.69 0.06 15.37
N THR A 50 -12.76 0.68 14.89
CA THR A 50 -13.58 1.57 15.74
C THR A 50 -14.06 0.84 17.00
N PRO A 51 -13.91 1.43 18.21
CA PRO A 51 -14.54 0.89 19.41
C PRO A 51 -16.07 0.89 19.30
N ASP A 52 -16.72 -0.16 19.78
CA ASP A 52 -18.19 -0.26 19.82
C ASP A 52 -18.82 0.47 21.03
N TYR A 53 -17.98 1.10 21.86
CA TYR A 53 -18.37 1.78 23.08
C TYR A 53 -17.67 3.14 23.21
N SER A 54 -18.28 4.03 24.00
CA SER A 54 -17.70 5.32 24.31
C SER A 54 -16.44 5.15 25.17
N MET A 55 -15.34 5.76 24.74
CA MET A 55 -14.10 5.77 25.50
C MET A 55 -13.30 7.04 25.24
N TRP A 56 -12.25 7.26 26.03
CA TRP A 56 -11.38 8.41 25.86
C TRP A 56 -10.66 8.38 24.51
N MET A 57 -10.56 9.56 23.88
CA MET A 57 -9.83 9.73 22.63
C MET A 57 -8.44 10.32 22.88
N ALA A 58 -7.47 9.83 22.13
CA ALA A 58 -6.08 10.24 22.23
C ALA A 58 -5.80 11.60 21.55
N GLY A 59 -4.66 12.22 21.85
CA GLY A 59 -4.11 13.36 21.10
C GLY A 59 -4.27 14.73 21.77
N TYR A 60 -5.49 15.23 21.99
CA TYR A 60 -5.71 16.58 22.52
C TYR A 60 -5.70 16.67 24.04
N ALA A 61 -5.00 17.69 24.58
CA ALA A 61 -4.92 17.97 26.02
C ALA A 61 -6.17 18.57 26.63
N ALA A 62 -6.87 19.42 25.87
CA ALA A 62 -8.07 20.09 26.36
C ALA A 62 -9.34 19.22 26.35
N ARG A 63 -9.23 17.93 26.01
CA ARG A 63 -10.38 17.02 25.96
C ARG A 63 -10.80 16.68 27.38
N ASN A 64 -12.09 16.82 27.67
CA ASN A 64 -12.67 16.69 29.01
C ASN A 64 -13.78 15.64 29.11
N LYS A 65 -14.07 14.89 28.04
CA LYS A 65 -15.06 13.83 28.02
C LYS A 65 -14.72 12.72 27.00
N PRO A 66 -15.28 11.50 27.17
CA PRO A 66 -15.20 10.42 26.18
C PRO A 66 -15.85 10.75 24.83
N SER A 67 -15.67 9.87 23.84
CA SER A 67 -16.31 9.99 22.52
C SER A 67 -17.83 9.87 22.59
N GLU A 68 -18.55 10.69 21.83
CA GLU A 68 -20.04 10.63 21.74
C GLU A 68 -20.53 9.81 20.55
N GLY A 69 -19.62 9.22 19.77
CA GLY A 69 -19.92 8.41 18.61
C GLY A 69 -18.79 8.44 17.59
N LYS A 70 -19.09 7.96 16.38
CA LYS A 70 -18.18 7.98 15.23
C LYS A 70 -18.81 8.74 14.08
N VAL A 71 -18.01 9.54 13.38
CA VAL A 71 -18.39 10.12 12.08
C VAL A 71 -18.05 9.13 10.96
N HIS A 72 -16.88 8.51 11.05
CA HIS A 72 -16.39 7.49 10.13
C HIS A 72 -15.80 6.31 10.91
N ASP A 73 -15.74 5.15 10.26
CA ASP A 73 -15.00 4.03 10.81
C ASP A 73 -13.49 4.26 10.75
N LEU A 74 -12.83 3.92 11.85
CA LEU A 74 -11.38 3.80 11.94
C LEU A 74 -10.97 2.45 11.37
N HIS A 75 -9.91 2.43 10.57
CA HIS A 75 -9.43 1.22 9.93
C HIS A 75 -7.98 0.91 10.32
N ALA A 76 -7.68 -0.38 10.33
CA ALA A 76 -6.32 -0.86 10.14
C ALA A 76 -6.24 -1.60 8.80
N LYS A 77 -5.13 -1.40 8.09
CA LYS A 77 -4.86 -2.00 6.77
C LYS A 77 -3.49 -2.64 6.79
N ALA A 78 -3.37 -3.83 6.21
CA ALA A 78 -2.10 -4.52 6.06
C ALA A 78 -1.78 -4.72 4.58
N LEU A 79 -0.53 -4.42 4.22
CA LEU A 79 0.09 -4.78 2.96
C LEU A 79 1.20 -5.79 3.26
N ALA A 80 1.00 -7.04 2.86
CA ALA A 80 2.05 -8.05 2.80
C ALA A 80 2.74 -7.98 1.44
N LEU A 81 4.06 -8.03 1.43
CA LEU A 81 4.92 -8.13 0.26
C LEU A 81 5.80 -9.36 0.40
N GLU A 82 6.02 -10.09 -0.68
CA GLU A 82 6.97 -11.20 -0.76
C GLU A 82 7.87 -11.02 -1.99
N ASP A 83 9.19 -11.09 -1.77
CA ASP A 83 10.18 -11.02 -2.83
C ASP A 83 10.43 -12.39 -3.49
N GLN A 84 11.31 -12.42 -4.48
CA GLN A 84 11.65 -13.64 -5.23
C GLN A 84 12.36 -14.71 -4.38
N LYS A 85 12.92 -14.33 -3.23
CA LYS A 85 13.59 -15.24 -2.29
C LYS A 85 12.63 -15.76 -1.21
N GLY A 86 11.36 -15.34 -1.25
CA GLY A 86 10.36 -15.68 -0.23
C GLY A 86 10.48 -14.82 1.04
N VAL A 87 11.26 -13.72 1.01
CA VAL A 87 11.34 -12.79 2.13
C VAL A 87 10.06 -11.98 2.18
N ARG A 88 9.39 -12.02 3.33
CA ARG A 88 8.11 -11.36 3.57
C ARG A 88 8.32 -10.05 4.34
N LEU A 89 7.53 -9.04 4.03
CA LEU A 89 7.38 -7.80 4.79
C LEU A 89 5.90 -7.49 4.93
N VAL A 90 5.42 -7.18 6.13
CA VAL A 90 4.06 -6.72 6.37
C VAL A 90 4.09 -5.31 6.93
N ILE A 91 3.46 -4.39 6.21
CA ILE A 91 3.25 -3.01 6.63
C ILE A 91 1.80 -2.90 7.10
N VAL A 92 1.61 -2.58 8.39
CA VAL A 92 0.31 -2.27 8.96
C VAL A 92 0.19 -0.76 9.14
N THR A 93 -0.86 -0.18 8.56
CA THR A 93 -1.27 1.20 8.82
C THR A 93 -2.53 1.20 9.67
N ALA A 94 -2.69 2.16 10.56
CA ALA A 94 -3.88 2.26 11.39
C ALA A 94 -4.30 3.71 11.69
N ASP A 95 -5.60 3.92 11.78
CA ASP A 95 -6.22 5.18 12.20
C ASP A 95 -6.15 5.36 13.73
N LEU A 96 -4.92 5.53 14.22
CA LEU A 96 -4.59 5.70 15.63
C LEU A 96 -3.63 6.87 15.82
N ILE A 97 -3.47 7.33 17.06
CA ILE A 97 -2.44 8.31 17.41
C ILE A 97 -1.03 7.70 17.33
N GLY A 98 -0.90 6.41 17.62
CA GLY A 98 0.37 5.73 17.78
C GLY A 98 0.21 4.42 18.54
N PHE A 99 1.24 3.58 18.47
CA PHE A 99 1.29 2.30 19.18
C PHE A 99 2.20 2.41 20.40
N PRO A 100 1.74 2.01 21.60
CA PRO A 100 2.63 1.78 22.73
C PRO A 100 3.68 0.71 22.40
N ARG A 101 4.89 0.83 22.96
CA ARG A 101 5.97 -0.13 22.71
C ARG A 101 5.56 -1.57 23.09
N ALA A 102 4.97 -1.74 24.28
CA ALA A 102 4.50 -3.03 24.75
C ALA A 102 3.47 -3.67 23.80
N PHE A 103 2.55 -2.88 23.25
CA PHE A 103 1.58 -3.37 22.26
C PHE A 103 2.29 -3.88 21.00
N ARG A 104 3.28 -3.14 20.50
CA ARG A 104 4.07 -3.54 19.33
C ARG A 104 4.85 -4.84 19.58
N ASP A 105 5.42 -4.99 20.78
CA ASP A 105 6.18 -6.19 21.13
C ASP A 105 5.26 -7.42 21.23
N GLN A 106 4.08 -7.28 21.83
CA GLN A 106 3.05 -8.34 21.86
C GLN A 106 2.58 -8.74 20.46
N LEU A 107 2.38 -7.75 19.57
CA LEU A 107 1.96 -8.03 18.21
C LEU A 107 3.06 -8.75 17.43
N GLU A 108 4.32 -8.33 17.56
CA GLU A 108 5.47 -9.01 16.96
C GLU A 108 5.54 -10.48 17.39
N GLU A 109 5.48 -10.73 18.71
CA GLU A 109 5.55 -12.09 19.26
C GLU A 109 4.43 -12.96 18.66
N ALA A 110 3.19 -12.49 18.71
CA ALA A 110 2.04 -13.23 18.22
C ALA A 110 2.10 -13.53 16.70
N VAL A 111 2.55 -12.58 15.87
CA VAL A 111 2.67 -12.83 14.42
C VAL A 111 3.90 -13.64 14.07
N GLY A 112 4.97 -13.54 14.86
CA GLY A 112 6.17 -14.37 14.75
C GLY A 112 5.84 -15.84 15.02
N GLU A 113 5.13 -16.12 16.11
CA GLU A 113 4.70 -17.48 16.47
C GLU A 113 3.71 -18.06 15.45
N ARG A 114 2.71 -17.29 15.03
CA ARG A 114 1.60 -17.81 14.23
C ARG A 114 1.89 -17.86 12.72
N TYR A 115 2.70 -16.94 12.22
CA TYR A 115 2.92 -16.76 10.77
C TYR A 115 4.40 -16.78 10.36
N GLU A 116 5.30 -17.07 11.30
CA GLU A 116 6.75 -17.12 11.08
C GLU A 116 7.28 -15.79 10.53
N LEU A 117 6.67 -14.67 10.91
CA LEU A 117 7.06 -13.34 10.47
C LEU A 117 8.12 -12.79 11.43
N PRO A 118 9.40 -12.65 11.02
CA PRO A 118 10.43 -12.18 11.94
C PRO A 118 10.22 -10.70 12.30
N PRO A 119 10.79 -10.24 13.43
CA PRO A 119 10.73 -8.85 13.88
C PRO A 119 10.98 -7.78 12.80
N ALA A 120 12.00 -8.01 11.96
CA ALA A 120 12.41 -7.09 10.90
C ALA A 120 11.42 -7.01 9.72
N SER A 121 10.47 -7.94 9.67
CA SER A 121 9.45 -8.04 8.63
C SER A 121 8.10 -7.45 9.02
N LEU A 122 8.01 -6.76 10.17
CA LEU A 122 6.79 -6.08 10.61
C LEU A 122 7.05 -4.57 10.77
N LEU A 123 6.30 -3.76 10.02
CA LEU A 123 6.26 -2.31 10.18
C LEU A 123 4.87 -1.87 10.63
N LEU A 124 4.80 -1.09 11.71
CA LEU A 124 3.56 -0.46 12.17
C LEU A 124 3.64 1.05 11.94
N ASN A 125 2.61 1.61 11.33
CA ASN A 125 2.47 3.03 11.08
C ASN A 125 1.08 3.50 11.54
N ALA A 126 1.03 4.55 12.34
CA ALA A 126 -0.22 5.18 12.74
C ALA A 126 -0.38 6.49 11.99
N SER A 127 -1.60 6.80 11.52
CA SER A 127 -1.89 8.07 10.82
C SER A 127 -1.75 9.31 11.71
N HIS A 128 -1.54 9.10 13.02
CA HIS A 128 -1.45 10.14 14.03
C HIS A 128 -2.75 10.94 14.19
N THR A 129 -3.90 10.28 14.01
CA THR A 129 -5.20 10.92 14.25
C THR A 129 -5.42 11.23 15.73
N HIS A 130 -5.90 12.44 16.02
CA HIS A 130 -6.29 12.89 17.37
C HIS A 130 -7.76 12.58 17.71
N SER A 131 -8.42 11.77 16.89
CA SER A 131 -9.82 11.36 17.03
C SER A 131 -9.98 9.84 17.14
N GLY A 132 -8.90 9.14 17.46
CA GLY A 132 -8.90 7.70 17.73
C GLY A 132 -8.89 7.38 19.23
N PRO A 133 -9.08 6.10 19.60
CA PRO A 133 -9.09 5.64 20.98
C PRO A 133 -7.74 5.83 21.68
N GLU A 134 -7.77 6.08 22.99
CA GLU A 134 -6.58 6.13 23.84
C GLU A 134 -6.09 4.72 24.19
N LEU A 135 -4.85 4.43 23.79
CA LEU A 135 -4.17 3.14 23.99
C LEU A 135 -3.03 3.22 25.03
N ARG A 136 -2.68 4.44 25.48
CA ARG A 136 -1.49 4.69 26.28
C ARG A 136 -1.87 4.72 27.77
N ASP A 137 -1.79 3.55 28.40
CA ASP A 137 -1.99 3.37 29.83
C ASP A 137 -1.14 4.30 30.70
N TRP A 138 0.11 4.60 30.31
CA TRP A 138 0.99 5.52 31.02
C TRP A 138 0.46 6.95 31.11
N ARG A 139 -0.52 7.37 30.29
CA ARG A 139 -1.12 8.70 30.47
C ARG A 139 -1.93 8.82 31.75
N ALA A 140 -2.47 7.72 32.25
CA ALA A 140 -3.11 7.72 33.57
C ALA A 140 -2.11 8.08 34.69
N SER A 141 -0.82 7.79 34.52
CA SER A 141 0.22 8.12 35.52
C SER A 141 0.80 9.52 35.38
N GLN A 142 0.43 10.29 34.34
CA GLN A 142 0.89 11.68 34.13
C GLN A 142 -0.13 12.75 34.54
N GLY A 143 -1.07 12.42 35.43
CA GLY A 143 -2.03 13.40 35.95
C GLY A 143 -3.07 13.86 34.94
N TRP A 144 -3.33 13.05 33.90
CA TRP A 144 -4.52 13.19 33.08
C TRP A 144 -5.65 12.50 33.84
N ASP A 145 -6.73 13.23 34.17
CA ASP A 145 -7.89 12.76 34.95
C ASP A 145 -8.72 11.68 34.21
N LEU A 146 -8.09 10.57 33.82
CA LEU A 146 -8.78 9.38 33.35
C LEU A 146 -9.32 8.63 34.57
N SER A 147 -10.64 8.44 34.62
CA SER A 147 -11.25 7.57 35.62
C SER A 147 -10.73 6.14 35.48
N ALA A 148 -10.74 5.38 36.57
CA ALA A 148 -10.39 3.95 36.56
C ALA A 148 -11.19 3.17 35.50
N GLU A 149 -12.46 3.51 35.31
CA GLU A 149 -13.31 2.96 34.25
C GLU A 149 -12.73 3.18 32.84
N GLN A 150 -12.28 4.41 32.53
CA GLN A 150 -11.71 4.72 31.21
C GLN A 150 -10.37 4.00 30.97
N ILE A 151 -9.58 3.78 32.02
CA ILE A 151 -8.35 2.99 31.95
C ILE A 151 -8.67 1.54 31.57
N GLU A 152 -9.66 0.93 32.22
CA GLU A 152 -10.07 -0.44 31.93
C GLU A 152 -10.68 -0.60 30.52
N LEU A 153 -11.46 0.40 30.06
CA LEU A 153 -11.93 0.44 28.67
C LEU A 153 -10.77 0.52 27.67
N GLY A 154 -9.74 1.32 27.97
CA GLY A 154 -8.51 1.39 27.16
C GLY A 154 -7.80 0.04 27.05
N LYS A 155 -7.64 -0.67 28.16
CA LYS A 155 -7.04 -2.01 28.19
C LYS A 155 -7.86 -3.02 27.39
N LYS A 156 -9.18 -3.06 27.63
CA LYS A 156 -10.11 -3.93 26.91
C LYS A 156 -10.05 -3.69 25.40
N TYR A 157 -10.03 -2.42 24.99
CA TYR A 157 -9.90 -2.07 23.58
C TYR A 157 -8.55 -2.49 23.01
N SER A 158 -7.46 -2.27 23.74
CA SER A 158 -6.10 -2.66 23.35
C SER A 158 -6.00 -4.17 23.11
N GLU A 159 -6.56 -5.01 24.00
CA GLU A 159 -6.58 -6.46 23.83
C GLU A 159 -7.37 -6.89 22.57
N ALA A 160 -8.55 -6.32 22.38
CA ALA A 160 -9.37 -6.60 21.19
C ALA A 160 -8.68 -6.14 19.90
N LEU A 161 -8.00 -4.98 19.93
CA LEU A 161 -7.22 -4.46 18.81
C LEU A 161 -6.05 -5.38 18.48
N LEU A 162 -5.32 -5.89 19.47
CA LEU A 162 -4.21 -6.83 19.26
C LEU A 162 -4.68 -8.05 18.46
N GLY A 163 -5.77 -8.69 18.89
CA GLY A 163 -6.35 -9.82 18.16
C GLY A 163 -6.77 -9.46 16.73
N LYS A 164 -7.41 -8.31 16.53
CA LYS A 164 -7.76 -7.82 15.18
C LYS A 164 -6.54 -7.63 14.29
N LEU A 165 -5.43 -7.11 14.82
CA LEU A 165 -4.21 -6.87 14.03
C LEU A 165 -3.45 -8.16 13.72
N VAL A 166 -3.41 -9.13 14.63
CA VAL A 166 -2.85 -10.47 14.35
C VAL A 166 -3.60 -11.10 13.18
N GLU A 167 -4.93 -11.13 13.23
CA GLU A 167 -5.74 -11.70 12.13
C GLU A 167 -5.65 -10.88 10.84
N LEU A 168 -5.51 -9.55 10.93
CA LEU A 168 -5.30 -8.68 9.79
C LEU A 168 -3.99 -9.05 9.06
N VAL A 169 -2.90 -9.25 9.81
CA VAL A 169 -1.61 -9.69 9.26
C VAL A 169 -1.77 -11.05 8.58
N GLY A 170 -2.39 -12.03 9.26
CA GLY A 170 -2.66 -13.35 8.69
C GLY A 170 -3.46 -13.31 7.39
N ARG A 171 -4.53 -12.51 7.33
CA ARG A 171 -5.34 -12.33 6.11
C ARG A 171 -4.54 -11.69 4.97
N SER A 172 -3.68 -10.72 5.26
CA SER A 172 -2.82 -10.12 4.24
C SER A 172 -1.81 -11.13 3.68
N LEU A 173 -1.23 -11.98 4.54
CA LEU A 173 -0.31 -13.04 4.12
C LEU A 173 -1.03 -14.12 3.29
N ALA A 174 -2.25 -14.49 3.68
CA ALA A 174 -3.07 -15.45 2.93
C ALA A 174 -3.52 -14.92 1.55
N ASP A 175 -3.53 -13.60 1.35
CA ASP A 175 -3.88 -12.95 0.08
C ASP A 175 -2.67 -12.68 -0.84
N LEU A 176 -1.48 -13.23 -0.52
CA LEU A 176 -0.28 -13.09 -1.36
C LEU A 176 -0.51 -13.67 -2.76
N LYS A 177 -0.52 -12.78 -3.75
CA LYS A 177 -0.72 -13.09 -5.17
C LYS A 177 0.27 -12.29 -6.02
N PRO A 178 0.64 -12.77 -7.22
CA PRO A 178 1.50 -12.05 -8.15
C PRO A 178 1.07 -10.60 -8.36
N ALA A 179 2.05 -9.69 -8.32
CA ALA A 179 1.87 -8.26 -8.39
C ALA A 179 3.11 -7.56 -8.97
N SER A 180 2.90 -6.38 -9.53
CA SER A 180 3.97 -5.44 -9.85
C SER A 180 3.96 -4.27 -8.87
N LEU A 181 5.14 -3.86 -8.41
CA LEU A 181 5.32 -2.70 -7.56
C LEU A 181 5.88 -1.54 -8.38
N SER A 182 5.37 -0.34 -8.15
CA SER A 182 5.92 0.90 -8.73
C SER A 182 6.01 1.97 -7.66
N TYR A 183 7.03 2.82 -7.75
CA TYR A 183 7.28 3.90 -6.81
C TYR A 183 7.20 5.23 -7.53
N MET A 184 6.56 6.20 -6.89
CA MET A 184 6.36 7.54 -7.43
C MET A 184 6.51 8.58 -6.32
N HIS A 185 6.83 9.80 -6.73
CA HIS A 185 6.82 10.99 -5.89
C HIS A 185 5.74 11.95 -6.37
N ALA A 186 4.94 12.46 -5.44
CA ALA A 186 3.99 13.53 -5.65
C ALA A 186 4.24 14.66 -4.65
N ARG A 187 3.45 15.74 -4.74
CA ARG A 187 3.54 16.90 -3.84
C ARG A 187 2.18 17.26 -3.27
N ALA A 188 2.11 17.57 -1.98
CA ALA A 188 0.92 18.06 -1.31
C ALA A 188 1.17 19.39 -0.57
N GLY A 189 0.45 20.45 -0.96
CA GLY A 189 0.70 21.83 -0.51
C GLY A 189 -0.05 22.31 0.73
N PHE A 190 -0.77 21.45 1.45
CA PHE A 190 -1.65 21.88 2.56
C PHE A 190 -0.97 21.91 3.93
N ALA A 191 0.22 21.29 4.07
CA ALA A 191 0.96 21.29 5.34
C ALA A 191 1.64 22.64 5.59
N MET A 192 1.74 23.04 6.86
CA MET A 192 2.43 24.26 7.29
C MET A 192 3.17 24.01 8.59
N ASN A 193 4.34 24.63 8.74
CA ASN A 193 5.08 24.59 9.99
C ASN A 193 4.32 25.39 11.07
N ARG A 194 4.14 24.79 12.26
CA ARG A 194 3.41 25.40 13.38
C ARG A 194 4.31 26.04 14.45
N ARG A 195 5.58 26.30 14.13
CA ARG A 195 6.58 26.86 15.06
C ARG A 195 7.02 28.24 14.59
N ALA A 196 6.29 29.27 14.97
CA ALA A 196 6.67 30.66 14.69
C ALA A 196 7.75 31.13 15.65
N ALA A 197 8.80 31.76 15.14
CA ALA A 197 9.86 32.35 15.96
C ALA A 197 9.33 33.53 16.78
N THR A 198 9.90 33.71 17.96
CA THR A 198 9.62 34.79 18.92
C THR A 198 10.93 35.21 19.55
N ASP A 199 10.99 36.38 20.19
CA ASP A 199 12.21 36.88 20.86
C ASP A 199 12.81 35.89 21.88
N GLY A 200 11.99 35.00 22.44
CA GLY A 200 12.38 34.00 23.45
C GLY A 200 12.36 32.54 22.97
N GLY A 201 12.23 32.26 21.68
CA GLY A 201 12.13 30.89 21.15
C GLY A 201 11.01 30.71 20.14
N TYR A 202 10.10 29.76 20.38
CA TYR A 202 9.01 29.44 19.44
C TYR A 202 7.64 29.37 20.11
N SER A 203 6.61 29.85 19.41
CA SER A 203 5.20 29.69 19.77
C SER A 203 4.48 28.69 18.85
N ILE A 204 3.31 28.20 19.27
CA ILE A 204 2.44 27.39 18.40
C ILE A 204 1.60 28.35 17.56
N ALA A 205 2.13 28.73 16.39
CA ALA A 205 1.48 29.59 15.43
C ALA A 205 1.97 29.27 14.01
N PRO A 206 1.20 29.62 12.96
CA PRO A 206 1.64 29.50 11.57
C PRO A 206 3.03 30.10 11.32
N ASN A 207 3.91 29.33 10.68
CA ASN A 207 5.22 29.79 10.23
C ASN A 207 5.39 29.44 8.74
N SER A 208 5.20 30.44 7.87
CA SER A 208 5.36 30.29 6.41
C SER A 208 6.81 30.10 5.98
N ASP A 209 7.77 30.58 6.78
CA ASP A 209 9.20 30.52 6.49
C ASP A 209 9.85 29.27 7.10
N GLY A 210 9.09 28.50 7.88
CA GLY A 210 9.55 27.28 8.51
C GLY A 210 9.67 26.11 7.52
N PRO A 211 10.53 25.12 7.80
CA PRO A 211 10.65 23.95 6.93
C PRO A 211 9.34 23.17 6.90
N VAL A 212 8.94 22.76 5.71
CA VAL A 212 7.81 21.87 5.46
C VAL A 212 8.24 20.83 4.43
N ASP A 213 8.01 19.56 4.74
CA ASP A 213 8.13 18.49 3.76
C ASP A 213 6.81 18.37 3.01
N HIS A 214 6.86 18.61 1.70
CA HIS A 214 5.70 18.51 0.81
C HIS A 214 5.75 17.26 -0.06
N ASP A 215 6.78 16.42 0.09
CA ASP A 215 6.95 15.22 -0.70
C ASP A 215 5.96 14.14 -0.24
N VAL A 216 5.38 13.46 -1.23
CA VAL A 216 4.43 12.37 -1.02
C VAL A 216 4.96 11.14 -1.76
N PRO A 217 5.74 10.28 -1.09
CA PRO A 217 6.14 9.00 -1.66
C PRO A 217 4.93 8.05 -1.77
N VAL A 218 4.77 7.43 -2.93
CA VAL A 218 3.67 6.51 -3.22
C VAL A 218 4.25 5.19 -3.72
N LEU A 219 3.96 4.11 -3.00
CA LEU A 219 4.15 2.75 -3.48
C LEU A 219 2.82 2.25 -4.03
N GLN A 220 2.76 1.97 -5.33
CA GLN A 220 1.58 1.42 -5.99
C GLN A 220 1.77 -0.08 -6.24
N VAL A 221 0.74 -0.85 -5.89
CA VAL A 221 0.62 -2.29 -6.14
C VAL A 221 -0.39 -2.53 -7.24
N LYS A 222 0.02 -3.18 -8.32
CA LYS A 222 -0.88 -3.66 -9.38
C LYS A 222 -0.91 -5.18 -9.41
N GLY A 223 -2.08 -5.76 -9.66
CA GLY A 223 -2.26 -7.19 -9.86
C GLY A 223 -1.72 -7.64 -11.23
N ALA A 224 -1.76 -8.96 -11.47
CA ALA A 224 -1.39 -9.55 -12.76
C ALA A 224 -2.27 -9.06 -13.93
N ASP A 225 -3.47 -8.56 -13.65
CA ASP A 225 -4.40 -7.93 -14.60
C ASP A 225 -4.05 -6.47 -14.92
N GLY A 226 -3.00 -5.91 -14.28
CA GLY A 226 -2.59 -4.51 -14.42
C GLY A 226 -3.44 -3.51 -13.64
N ALA A 227 -4.50 -3.96 -12.95
CA ALA A 227 -5.35 -3.11 -12.13
C ALA A 227 -4.69 -2.82 -10.77
N VAL A 228 -4.97 -1.64 -10.21
CA VAL A 228 -4.51 -1.30 -8.85
C VAL A 228 -5.26 -2.17 -7.84
N ARG A 229 -4.51 -2.77 -6.91
CA ARG A 229 -5.11 -3.54 -5.81
C ARG A 229 -5.41 -2.63 -4.62
N THR A 230 -6.59 -2.80 -4.02
CA THR A 230 -7.09 -1.99 -2.90
C THR A 230 -7.71 -2.86 -1.82
#